data_AF-A0A423DV26-F1
#
_entry.id   AF-A0A423DV26-F1
#
_cell.length_a   1.000
_cell.length_b   1.000
_cell.length_c   1.000
_cell.angle_alpha   90.00
_cell.angle_beta   90.00
_cell.angle_gamma   90.00
#
_symmetry.space_group_name_H-M   'P 1'
#
loop_
_entity.id
_entity.type
_entity.pdbx_description
1 polymer ?
#
loop_
_entity_poly.entity_id
_entity_poly.type
_entity_poly.pdbx_seq_one_letter_code
_entity_poly.pdbx_strand_id
1 'polypeptide(L)'
;MNIVQRLALSHPLAQLQTPSGWTVVKNNFIDADASILASIEDPLEQMQARENFFASDIFYAQSEHDIDGRNTIKAVIDVWCRPAEPDMASSMGYEVTLSLYKNKAKNSYYSKEQLVDGRHQAAQLVNHWMHSFSLKFIYALDDSTAHDPDTYFC
;
A
#
# COMPACT_ATOMS: atom_id res chain seq x y z
N MET A 1 -17.71 -15.58 14.16
CA MET A 1 -16.66 -14.68 13.64
C MET A 1 -15.52 -15.55 13.15
N ASN A 2 -15.09 -15.40 11.91
CA ASN A 2 -13.99 -16.22 11.37
C ASN A 2 -12.62 -15.76 11.92
N ILE A 3 -11.58 -16.58 11.76
CA ILE A 3 -10.22 -16.26 12.24
C ILE A 3 -9.70 -14.92 11.70
N VAL A 4 -9.98 -14.59 10.44
CA VAL A 4 -9.50 -13.36 9.80
C VAL A 4 -10.08 -12.12 10.50
N GLN A 5 -11.40 -12.09 10.70
CA GLN A 5 -12.09 -11.03 11.42
C GLN A 5 -11.60 -10.93 12.88
N ARG A 6 -11.39 -12.08 13.53
CA ARG A 6 -10.92 -12.16 14.91
C ARG A 6 -9.54 -11.51 15.05
N LEU A 7 -8.59 -11.90 14.22
CA LEU A 7 -7.22 -11.37 14.24
C LEU A 7 -7.17 -9.88 13.87
N ALA A 8 -7.94 -9.46 12.86
CA ALA A 8 -8.01 -8.05 12.46
C ALA A 8 -8.53 -7.15 13.60
N LEU A 9 -9.49 -7.63 14.39
CA LEU A 9 -10.05 -6.88 15.52
C LEU A 9 -9.16 -6.93 16.77
N SER A 10 -8.44 -8.03 17.02
CA SER A 10 -7.58 -8.15 18.20
C SER A 10 -6.18 -7.55 18.01
N HIS A 11 -5.73 -7.36 16.77
CA HIS A 11 -4.43 -6.80 16.43
C HIS A 11 -4.55 -5.61 15.48
N PRO A 12 -5.23 -4.51 15.85
CA PRO A 12 -5.36 -3.36 14.99
C PRO A 12 -4.01 -2.65 14.82
N LEU A 13 -3.61 -2.37 13.58
CA LEU A 13 -2.44 -1.54 13.32
C LEU A 13 -2.84 -0.05 13.26
N ALA A 14 -2.71 0.65 14.38
CA ALA A 14 -3.22 2.01 14.58
C ALA A 14 -2.56 3.12 13.71
N GLN A 15 -1.51 2.80 12.95
CA GLN A 15 -0.67 3.81 12.30
C GLN A 15 -1.04 4.11 10.84
N LEU A 16 -1.92 3.36 10.18
CA LEU A 16 -2.19 3.58 8.76
C LEU A 16 -3.13 4.79 8.55
N GLN A 17 -2.64 5.82 7.87
CA GLN A 17 -3.37 7.04 7.55
C GLN A 17 -3.68 7.08 6.07
N THR A 18 -4.93 7.37 5.72
CA THR A 18 -5.38 7.45 4.31
C THR A 18 -5.77 8.89 3.99
N PRO A 19 -4.90 9.67 3.33
CA PRO A 19 -5.24 11.01 2.85
C PRO A 19 -6.42 10.98 1.87
N SER A 20 -7.12 12.11 1.72
CA SER A 20 -8.18 12.25 0.72
C SER A 20 -7.66 11.97 -0.69
N GLY A 21 -8.47 11.30 -1.52
CA GLY A 21 -8.12 10.91 -2.88
C GLY A 21 -7.60 9.48 -3.01
N TRP A 22 -7.23 8.84 -1.89
CA TRP A 22 -6.84 7.43 -1.87
C TRP A 22 -8.04 6.52 -1.63
N THR A 23 -8.11 5.43 -2.40
CA THR A 23 -9.02 4.30 -2.19
C THR A 23 -8.21 3.11 -1.72
N VAL A 24 -8.47 2.64 -0.49
CA VAL A 24 -7.90 1.40 0.04
C VAL A 24 -8.78 0.23 -0.40
N VAL A 25 -8.24 -0.67 -1.22
CA VAL A 25 -8.97 -1.83 -1.74
C VAL A 25 -8.77 -3.05 -0.84
N LYS A 26 -7.57 -3.20 -0.27
CA LYS A 26 -7.23 -4.27 0.65
C LYS A 26 -6.41 -3.70 1.80
N ASN A 27 -6.77 -4.06 3.02
CA ASN A 27 -6.00 -3.74 4.22
C ASN A 27 -6.06 -4.89 5.21
N ASN A 28 -5.07 -5.76 5.11
CA ASN A 28 -4.80 -6.86 6.03
C ASN A 28 -3.56 -6.56 6.88
N PHE A 29 -3.22 -5.29 7.12
CA PHE A 29 -2.24 -4.99 8.15
C PHE A 29 -2.80 -5.33 9.52
N ILE A 30 -2.07 -6.15 10.26
CA ILE A 30 -2.35 -6.43 11.67
C ILE A 30 -1.10 -6.16 12.50
N ASP A 31 -1.29 -5.76 13.75
CA ASP A 31 -0.22 -5.58 14.72
C ASP A 31 0.20 -6.91 15.36
N ALA A 32 0.59 -7.86 14.51
CA ALA A 32 1.12 -9.17 14.90
C ALA A 32 2.16 -9.64 13.88
N ASP A 33 3.13 -10.43 14.32
CA ASP A 33 4.06 -11.14 13.44
C ASP A 33 3.59 -12.58 13.19
N ALA A 34 4.29 -13.29 12.30
CA ALA A 34 3.93 -14.64 11.88
C ALA A 34 3.95 -15.67 13.03
N SER A 35 4.56 -15.37 14.19
CA SER A 35 4.53 -16.25 15.35
C SER A 35 3.12 -16.50 15.88
N ILE A 36 2.17 -15.59 15.60
CA ILE A 36 0.77 -15.78 15.97
C ILE A 36 0.15 -17.03 15.34
N LEU A 37 0.67 -17.48 14.19
CA LEU A 37 0.21 -18.70 13.53
C LEU A 37 0.43 -19.95 14.40
N ALA A 38 1.48 -19.97 15.23
CA ALA A 38 1.75 -21.08 16.14
C ALA A 38 0.72 -21.20 17.29
N SER A 39 -0.06 -20.15 17.54
CA SER A 39 -1.12 -20.14 18.55
C SER A 39 -2.49 -20.63 18.04
N ILE A 40 -2.61 -20.88 16.73
CA ILE A 40 -3.85 -21.32 16.10
C ILE A 40 -3.85 -22.85 16.01
N GLU A 41 -4.73 -23.51 16.77
CA GLU A 41 -4.82 -24.98 16.84
C GLU A 41 -5.46 -25.60 15.59
N ASP A 42 -6.47 -24.95 15.02
CA ASP A 42 -7.17 -25.45 13.83
C ASP A 42 -6.30 -25.21 12.57
N PRO A 43 -5.87 -26.27 11.85
CA PRO A 43 -5.04 -26.15 10.66
C PRO A 43 -5.69 -25.31 9.54
N LEU A 44 -7.01 -25.36 9.40
CA LEU A 44 -7.74 -24.58 8.40
C LEU A 44 -7.72 -23.10 8.77
N GLU A 45 -7.95 -22.75 10.03
CA GLU A 45 -7.85 -21.36 10.49
C GLU A 45 -6.41 -20.85 10.36
N GLN A 46 -5.40 -21.67 10.66
CA GLN A 46 -4.00 -21.30 10.52
C GLN A 46 -3.63 -21.01 9.06
N MET A 47 -4.10 -21.84 8.12
CA MET A 47 -3.93 -21.62 6.69
C MET A 47 -4.58 -20.31 6.25
N GLN A 48 -5.84 -20.07 6.66
CA GLN A 48 -6.56 -18.83 6.34
C GLN A 48 -5.85 -17.58 6.88
N ALA A 49 -5.34 -17.63 8.11
CA ALA A 49 -4.56 -16.53 8.69
C ALA A 49 -3.27 -16.28 7.90
N ARG A 50 -2.55 -17.34 7.53
CA ARG A 50 -1.33 -17.22 6.72
C ARG A 50 -1.60 -16.56 5.37
N GLU A 51 -2.60 -17.02 4.64
CA GLU A 51 -2.93 -16.50 3.30
C GLU A 51 -3.35 -15.02 3.34
N ASN A 52 -4.09 -14.61 4.36
CA ASN A 52 -4.61 -13.25 4.45
C ASN A 52 -3.59 -12.24 4.96
N PHE A 53 -2.75 -12.62 5.93
CA PHE A 53 -1.91 -11.67 6.67
C PHE A 53 -0.41 -11.81 6.39
N PHE A 54 0.05 -12.91 5.79
CA PHE A 54 1.49 -13.22 5.74
C PHE A 54 2.02 -13.78 4.41
N ALA A 55 1.15 -14.17 3.46
CA ALA A 55 1.57 -14.83 2.21
C ALA A 55 1.09 -14.15 0.91
N SER A 56 0.34 -13.05 1.00
CA SER A 56 -0.19 -12.32 -0.16
C SER A 56 0.18 -10.85 -0.10
N ASP A 57 -0.21 -10.10 -1.13
CA ASP A 57 -0.37 -8.65 -1.05
C ASP A 57 -1.30 -8.34 0.13
N ILE A 58 -0.76 -7.86 1.25
CA ILE A 58 -1.53 -7.59 2.46
C ILE A 58 -2.17 -6.21 2.44
N PHE A 59 -1.75 -5.32 1.55
CA PHE A 59 -2.25 -3.96 1.52
C PHE A 59 -2.20 -3.42 0.10
N TYR A 60 -3.35 -2.97 -0.40
CA TYR A 60 -3.45 -2.34 -1.71
C TYR A 60 -4.26 -1.06 -1.60
N ALA A 61 -3.69 0.02 -2.12
CA ALA A 61 -4.37 1.29 -2.25
C ALA A 61 -4.01 1.99 -3.57
N GLN A 62 -4.92 2.81 -4.06
CA GLN A 62 -4.72 3.55 -5.29
C GLN A 62 -5.29 4.96 -5.18
N SER A 63 -4.72 5.89 -5.93
CA SER A 63 -5.21 7.24 -6.14
C SER A 63 -5.11 7.59 -7.61
N GLU A 64 -6.14 8.21 -8.17
CA GLU A 64 -6.17 8.66 -9.57
C GLU A 64 -6.38 10.17 -9.60
N HIS A 65 -5.66 10.87 -10.48
CA HIS A 65 -5.75 12.32 -10.62
C HIS A 65 -5.62 12.75 -12.08
N ASP A 66 -6.49 13.67 -12.51
CA ASP A 66 -6.47 14.23 -13.86
C ASP A 66 -5.56 15.45 -13.90
N ILE A 67 -4.65 15.51 -14.88
CA ILE A 67 -3.65 16.57 -14.99
C ILE A 67 -4.16 17.75 -15.85
N ASP A 68 -4.77 17.45 -16.99
CA ASP A 68 -5.12 18.44 -18.03
C ASP A 68 -6.45 18.10 -18.73
N GLY A 69 -7.29 17.28 -18.08
CA GLY A 69 -8.53 16.75 -18.64
C GLY A 69 -8.35 15.74 -19.79
N ARG A 70 -7.11 15.40 -20.17
CA ARG A 70 -6.79 14.39 -21.19
C ARG A 70 -5.92 13.27 -20.64
N ASN A 71 -5.06 13.60 -19.68
CA ASN A 71 -4.14 12.69 -19.04
C ASN A 71 -4.54 12.47 -17.58
N THR A 72 -4.49 11.22 -17.16
CA THR A 72 -4.67 10.82 -15.76
C THR A 72 -3.38 10.17 -15.27
N ILE A 73 -2.96 10.48 -14.04
CA ILE A 73 -1.93 9.69 -13.34
C ILE A 73 -2.62 8.88 -12.25
N LYS A 74 -2.25 7.61 -12.20
CA LYS A 74 -2.63 6.69 -11.16
C LYS A 74 -1.42 6.31 -10.34
N ALA A 75 -1.50 6.52 -9.03
CA ALA A 75 -0.59 5.92 -8.07
C ALA A 75 -1.20 4.66 -7.48
N VAL A 76 -0.40 3.62 -7.35
CA VAL A 76 -0.73 2.38 -6.65
C VAL A 76 0.34 2.15 -5.60
N ILE A 77 -0.09 1.83 -4.38
CA ILE A 77 0.78 1.32 -3.33
C ILE A 77 0.31 -0.08 -2.98
N ASP A 78 1.22 -1.04 -3.04
CA ASP A 78 1.01 -2.40 -2.58
C ASP A 78 2.06 -2.83 -1.55
N VAL A 79 1.69 -3.74 -0.64
CA VAL A 79 2.61 -4.28 0.36
C VAL A 79 2.54 -5.80 0.37
N TRP A 80 3.69 -6.42 0.12
CA TRP A 80 3.83 -7.87 0.19
C TRP A 80 4.61 -8.27 1.44
N CYS A 81 4.15 -9.33 2.08
CA CYS A 81 4.94 -10.01 3.10
C CYS A 81 6.03 -10.85 2.42
N ARG A 82 7.28 -10.65 2.84
CA ARG A 82 8.43 -11.44 2.39
C ARG A 82 8.98 -12.21 3.60
N PRO A 83 9.06 -13.55 3.57
CA PRO A 83 9.81 -14.27 4.59
C PRO A 83 11.28 -13.86 4.51
N ALA A 84 11.91 -13.55 5.65
CA ALA A 84 13.31 -13.11 5.68
C ALA A 84 14.26 -14.24 5.24
N GLU A 85 13.89 -15.50 5.51
CA GLU A 85 14.53 -16.71 4.99
C GLU A 85 13.48 -17.81 4.73
N PRO A 86 13.72 -18.75 3.81
CA PRO A 86 12.78 -19.84 3.48
C PRO A 86 12.34 -20.69 4.68
N ASP A 87 13.18 -20.77 5.73
CA ASP A 87 13.00 -21.67 6.87
C ASP A 87 12.78 -20.96 8.23
N MET A 88 12.85 -19.62 8.29
CA MET A 88 12.63 -18.86 9.53
C MET A 88 11.21 -18.27 9.56
N ALA A 89 10.29 -19.00 10.19
CA ALA A 89 8.92 -18.53 10.44
C ALA A 89 8.82 -17.33 11.41
N SER A 90 9.94 -16.81 11.92
CA SER A 90 10.00 -15.85 13.02
C SER A 90 10.35 -14.41 12.60
N SER A 91 10.88 -14.20 11.39
CA SER A 91 11.15 -12.85 10.87
C SER A 91 10.51 -12.66 9.49
N MET A 92 9.58 -11.71 9.42
CA MET A 92 8.89 -11.31 8.19
C MET A 92 9.35 -9.91 7.80
N GLY A 93 9.92 -9.77 6.61
CA GLY A 93 10.10 -8.49 5.95
C GLY A 93 8.84 -8.08 5.18
N TYR A 94 8.80 -6.81 4.80
CA TYR A 94 7.71 -6.22 4.02
C TYR A 94 8.32 -5.51 2.82
N GLU A 95 7.79 -5.81 1.65
CA GLU A 95 8.11 -5.14 0.40
C GLU A 95 7.00 -4.14 0.12
N VAL A 96 7.32 -2.86 0.19
CA VAL A 96 6.39 -1.76 -0.12
C VAL A 96 6.73 -1.25 -1.50
N THR A 97 5.75 -1.26 -2.41
CA THR A 97 5.92 -0.83 -3.79
C THR A 97 5.02 0.37 -4.08
N LEU A 98 5.59 1.42 -4.69
CA LEU A 98 4.86 2.54 -5.27
C LEU A 98 5.01 2.48 -6.77
N SER A 99 3.89 2.31 -7.48
CA SER A 99 3.84 2.30 -8.94
C SER A 99 3.02 3.47 -9.47
N LEU A 100 3.54 4.17 -10.47
CA LEU A 100 2.83 5.23 -11.18
C LEU A 100 2.50 4.79 -12.61
N TYR A 101 1.24 4.99 -12.99
CA TYR A 101 0.70 4.68 -14.31
C TYR A 101 0.15 5.94 -14.94
N LYS A 102 0.35 6.07 -16.25
CA LYS A 102 -0.22 7.16 -17.04
C LYS A 102 -1.39 6.61 -17.85
N ASN A 103 -2.54 7.24 -17.73
CA ASN A 103 -3.79 6.84 -18.38
C ASN A 103 -4.11 5.38 -18.05
N LYS A 104 -4.66 4.64 -19.02
CA LYS A 104 -5.01 3.21 -18.89
C LYS A 104 -3.84 2.28 -19.24
N ALA A 105 -2.59 2.74 -19.07
CA ALA A 105 -1.42 1.92 -19.36
C ALA A 105 -1.38 0.70 -18.44
N LYS A 106 -1.08 -0.48 -19.01
CA LYS A 106 -0.90 -1.71 -18.25
C LYS A 106 0.40 -1.73 -17.45
N ASN A 107 1.43 -1.05 -17.96
CA ASN A 107 2.75 -0.98 -17.35
C ASN A 107 2.93 0.36 -16.65
N SER A 108 3.53 0.32 -15.46
CA SER A 108 3.94 1.53 -14.76
C SER A 108 5.10 2.20 -15.50
N TYR A 109 5.07 3.52 -15.63
CA TYR A 109 6.22 4.27 -16.16
C TYR A 109 7.25 4.57 -15.07
N TYR A 110 6.87 4.41 -13.81
CA TYR A 110 7.73 4.53 -12.65
C TYR A 110 7.31 3.51 -11.60
N SER A 111 8.28 2.84 -10.99
CA SER A 111 8.06 2.01 -9.82
C SER A 111 9.22 2.18 -8.85
N LYS A 112 8.91 2.22 -7.56
CA LYS A 112 9.87 2.22 -6.48
C LYS A 112 9.50 1.16 -5.47
N GLU A 113 10.42 0.23 -5.27
CA GLU A 113 10.32 -0.83 -4.28
C GLU A 113 11.21 -0.49 -3.08
N GLN A 114 10.77 -0.83 -1.88
CA GLN A 114 11.56 -0.73 -0.67
C GLN A 114 11.22 -1.84 0.32
N LEU A 115 12.25 -2.56 0.75
CA LEU A 115 12.17 -3.57 1.80
C LEU A 115 12.31 -2.92 3.18
N VAL A 116 11.45 -3.33 4.12
CA VAL A 116 11.50 -2.93 5.53
C VAL A 116 11.23 -4.12 6.45
N ASP A 117 11.85 -4.12 7.63
CA ASP A 117 11.87 -5.30 8.51
C ASP A 117 10.67 -5.42 9.44
N GLY A 118 9.71 -4.50 9.37
CA GLY A 118 8.60 -4.48 10.31
C GLY A 118 7.35 -3.76 9.81
N ARG A 119 6.20 -4.28 10.23
CA ARG A 119 4.86 -3.78 9.90
C ARG A 119 4.65 -2.29 10.20
N HIS A 120 5.20 -1.78 11.31
CA HIS A 120 5.10 -0.36 11.64
C HIS A 120 5.93 0.50 10.69
N GLN A 121 7.12 0.05 10.29
CA GLN A 121 7.94 0.75 9.31
C GLN A 121 7.26 0.73 7.93
N ALA A 122 6.66 -0.40 7.55
CA ALA A 122 5.88 -0.51 6.33
C ALA A 122 4.70 0.47 6.33
N ALA A 123 3.92 0.52 7.42
CA ALA A 123 2.82 1.48 7.56
C ALA A 123 3.30 2.94 7.51
N GLN A 124 4.42 3.27 8.15
CA GLN A 124 5.01 4.60 8.09
C GLN A 124 5.44 4.97 6.66
N LEU A 125 6.02 4.03 5.92
CA LEU A 125 6.43 4.24 4.55
C LEU A 125 5.23 4.41 3.61
N VAL A 126 4.19 3.59 3.77
CA VAL A 126 2.91 3.72 3.05
C VAL A 126 2.33 5.11 3.29
N ASN A 127 2.21 5.55 4.55
CA ASN A 127 1.72 6.88 4.88
C ASN A 127 2.57 7.98 4.23
N HIS A 128 3.89 7.85 4.32
CA HIS A 128 4.81 8.82 3.75
C HIS A 128 4.64 8.96 2.24
N TRP A 129 4.49 7.85 1.51
CA TRP A 129 4.27 7.85 0.06
C TRP A 129 2.89 8.36 -0.32
N MET A 130 1.82 7.93 0.37
CA MET A 130 0.48 8.45 0.15
C MET A 130 0.42 9.96 0.32
N HIS A 131 1.00 10.46 1.42
CA HIS A 131 1.03 11.88 1.73
C HIS A 131 1.89 12.67 0.74
N SER A 132 3.06 12.13 0.37
CA SER A 132 3.93 12.78 -0.62
C SER A 132 3.28 12.86 -1.99
N PHE A 133 2.55 11.81 -2.41
CA PHE A 133 1.78 11.86 -3.64
C PHE A 133 0.70 12.94 -3.56
N SER A 134 -0.16 12.90 -2.53
CA SER A 134 -1.29 13.82 -2.39
C SER A 134 -0.88 15.29 -2.21
N LEU A 135 0.21 15.59 -1.49
CA LEU A 135 0.56 16.97 -1.14
C LEU A 135 1.76 17.56 -1.89
N LYS A 136 2.63 16.75 -2.46
CA LYS A 136 3.82 17.27 -3.16
C LYS A 136 3.73 17.02 -4.64
N PHE A 137 3.42 15.78 -5.03
CA PHE A 137 3.39 15.39 -6.43
C PHE A 137 2.22 16.05 -7.17
N ILE A 138 1.00 15.97 -6.62
CA ILE A 138 -0.18 16.58 -7.25
C ILE A 138 -0.02 18.10 -7.36
N TYR A 139 0.31 18.80 -6.28
CA TYR A 139 0.51 20.25 -6.33
C TYR A 139 1.60 20.68 -7.33
N ALA A 140 2.71 19.95 -7.40
CA ALA A 140 3.75 20.26 -8.40
C ALA A 140 3.27 20.05 -9.84
N LEU A 141 2.38 19.08 -10.09
CA LEU A 141 1.74 18.91 -11.39
C LEU A 141 0.81 20.08 -11.70
N ASP A 142 -0.04 20.47 -10.75
CA ASP A 142 -0.97 21.59 -10.92
C ASP A 142 -0.22 22.90 -11.22
N ASP A 143 0.83 23.22 -10.45
CA ASP A 143 1.68 24.40 -10.68
C ASP A 143 2.34 24.36 -12.07
N SER A 144 2.74 23.18 -12.56
CA SER A 144 3.34 23.04 -13.90
C SER A 144 2.33 23.23 -15.03
N THR A 145 1.06 22.89 -14.81
CA THR A 145 -0.02 23.12 -15.78
C THR A 145 -0.52 24.56 -15.79
N ALA A 146 -0.38 25.27 -14.66
CA ALA A 146 -0.74 26.68 -14.54
C ALA A 146 0.23 27.62 -15.29
N HIS A 147 1.35 27.11 -15.81
CA HIS A 147 2.35 27.88 -16.57
C HIS A 147 2.28 27.64 -18.08
N ASP A 148 1.19 27.09 -18.61
CA ASP A 148 0.97 27.09 -20.05
C ASP A 148 0.66 28.54 -20.52
N PRO A 149 1.54 29.21 -21.30
CA PRO A 149 1.42 30.65 -21.58
C PRO A 149 0.29 31.01 -22.57
N ASP A 150 -0.44 30.03 -23.08
CA ASP A 150 -1.38 30.20 -24.20
C ASP A 150 -2.75 30.78 -23.81
N THR A 151 -2.91 31.31 -22.59
CA THR A 151 -4.15 32.01 -22.18
C THR A 151 -4.13 33.53 -22.32
N TYR A 152 -3.14 34.12 -22.99
CA TYR A 152 -3.14 35.54 -23.39
C TYR A 152 -3.31 35.74 -24.89
N PHE A 153 -4.41 35.25 -25.46
CA PHE A 153 -4.97 35.81 -26.70
C PHE A 153 -6.49 35.75 -26.65
N CYS A 154 -7.09 36.84 -26.16
CA CYS A 154 -8.35 37.44 -26.64
C CYS A 154 -8.37 38.90 -26.21
#